data_AF-A0A2G9NVU0-F1
#
_entry.id   AF-A0A2G9NVU0-F1
#
_cell.length_a   1.000
_cell.length_b   1.000
_cell.length_c   1.000
_cell.angle_alpha   90.00
_cell.angle_beta   90.00
_cell.angle_gamma   90.00
#
_symmetry.space_group_name_H-M   'P 1'
#
loop_
_entity.id
_entity.type
_entity.pdbx_description
1 polymer ?
#
loop_
_entity_poly.entity_id
_entity_poly.type
_entity_poly.pdbx_seq_one_letter_code
_entity_poly.pdbx_strand_id
1 'polypeptide(L)'
;MLRSSDFKKFLQTISKDKLLITTYYYNASLDISVNQKKYLEQQKFFDFLRKIPDFKVVLCRMRKHKKDGKFIFDVKGDDVYLAVDLVSGAYENLYNIAIIVSGDEDFVPAIQKAQKLGKKVINAYFKSTSSNYLKHTCDKSFCVDNIINEIKE
;
A
#
# COMPACT_ATOMS: atom_id res chain seq x y z
N MET A 1 -7.62 -9.38 -6.18
CA MET A 1 -7.87 -8.34 -5.16
C MET A 1 -8.42 -9.03 -3.91
N LEU A 2 -7.89 -8.72 -2.73
CA LEU A 2 -8.41 -9.25 -1.46
C LEU A 2 -9.87 -8.81 -1.28
N ARG A 3 -10.75 -9.70 -0.82
CA ARG A 3 -12.10 -9.29 -0.41
C ARG A 3 -11.99 -8.48 0.87
N SER A 4 -12.99 -7.66 1.12
CA SER A 4 -13.12 -6.87 2.35
C SER A 4 -12.82 -7.70 3.62
N SER A 5 -13.47 -8.85 3.78
CA SER A 5 -13.27 -9.77 4.92
C SER A 5 -11.83 -10.24 5.11
N ASP A 6 -11.09 -10.38 4.01
CA ASP A 6 -9.77 -10.98 3.99
C ASP A 6 -8.69 -9.94 4.37
N PHE A 7 -9.00 -8.64 4.24
CA PHE A 7 -8.07 -7.55 4.56
C PHE A 7 -7.77 -7.44 6.05
N LYS A 8 -8.79 -7.61 6.92
CA LYS A 8 -8.60 -7.62 8.38
C LYS A 8 -7.70 -8.77 8.82
N LYS A 9 -7.97 -9.98 8.29
CA LYS A 9 -7.13 -11.17 8.54
C LYS A 9 -5.71 -10.95 8.05
N PHE A 10 -5.55 -10.36 6.85
CA PHE A 10 -4.24 -10.04 6.30
C PHE A 10 -3.43 -9.12 7.22
N LEU A 11 -4.04 -8.02 7.69
CA LEU A 11 -3.39 -7.11 8.63
C LEU A 11 -2.99 -7.81 9.93
N GLN A 12 -3.89 -8.62 10.51
CA GLN A 12 -3.61 -9.41 11.70
C GLN A 12 -2.45 -10.39 11.51
N THR A 13 -2.37 -11.05 10.35
CA THR A 13 -1.30 -12.00 10.05
C THR A 13 0.05 -11.30 9.94
N ILE A 14 0.14 -10.19 9.20
CA ILE A 14 1.42 -9.49 9.01
C ILE A 14 1.88 -8.72 10.26
N SER A 15 0.94 -8.37 11.15
CA SER A 15 1.22 -7.64 12.39
C SER A 15 1.28 -8.52 13.63
N LYS A 16 1.11 -9.85 13.54
CA LYS A 16 0.83 -10.76 14.67
C LYS A 16 1.64 -10.50 15.96
N ASP A 17 2.94 -10.27 15.84
CA ASP A 17 3.84 -10.07 16.99
C ASP A 17 4.18 -8.60 17.25
N LYS A 18 3.39 -7.67 16.72
CA LYS A 18 3.64 -6.22 16.73
C LYS A 18 2.36 -5.46 17.02
N LEU A 19 2.47 -4.34 17.74
CA LEU A 19 1.37 -3.39 17.83
C LEU A 19 1.22 -2.67 16.48
N LEU A 20 0.06 -2.84 15.84
CA LEU A 20 -0.29 -2.11 14.61
C LEU A 20 -0.74 -0.69 15.00
N ILE A 21 0.10 0.32 14.71
CA ILE A 21 -0.20 1.72 15.03
C ILE A 21 -1.20 2.32 14.04
N THR A 22 -0.99 2.10 12.75
CA THR A 22 -1.88 2.58 11.69
C THR A 22 -1.59 1.86 10.37
N THR A 23 -2.54 1.89 9.46
CA THR A 23 -2.40 1.40 8.07
C THR A 23 -2.81 2.50 7.10
N TYR A 24 -1.99 2.75 6.09
CA TYR A 24 -2.29 3.67 5.00
C TYR A 24 -2.54 2.90 3.70
N TYR A 25 -3.61 3.27 3.00
CA TYR A 25 -3.94 2.76 1.67
C TYR A 25 -4.02 3.92 0.69
N TYR A 26 -2.97 4.07 -0.12
CA TYR A 26 -2.85 5.11 -1.14
C TYR A 26 -3.50 4.63 -2.44
N ASN A 27 -4.51 5.36 -2.92
CA ASN A 27 -5.19 5.05 -4.18
C ASN A 27 -5.94 6.28 -4.71
N ALA A 28 -6.38 6.29 -5.96
CA ALA A 28 -7.28 7.33 -6.48
C ALA A 28 -8.74 6.84 -6.58
N SER A 29 -9.67 7.78 -6.45
CA SER A 29 -11.07 7.54 -6.77
C SER A 29 -11.25 7.32 -8.28
N LEU A 30 -12.00 6.30 -8.66
CA LEU A 30 -12.40 6.07 -10.05
C LEU A 30 -13.31 7.20 -10.54
N ASP A 31 -13.35 7.39 -11.86
CA ASP A 31 -14.26 8.33 -12.50
C ASP A 31 -15.62 7.67 -12.71
N ILE A 32 -16.66 8.19 -12.03
CA ILE A 32 -18.04 7.67 -12.13
C ILE A 32 -18.58 7.72 -13.56
N SER A 33 -18.14 8.69 -14.37
CA SER A 33 -18.59 8.86 -15.75
C SER A 33 -18.08 7.76 -16.68
N VAL A 34 -16.99 7.08 -16.31
CA VAL A 34 -16.39 6.00 -17.11
C VAL A 34 -17.08 4.67 -16.85
N ASN A 35 -17.32 4.34 -15.58
CA ASN A 35 -18.02 3.12 -15.19
C ASN A 35 -18.64 3.26 -13.80
N GLN A 36 -19.93 3.59 -13.76
CA GLN A 36 -20.67 3.80 -12.52
C GLN A 36 -20.64 2.57 -11.61
N LYS A 37 -20.76 1.35 -12.15
CA LYS A 37 -20.76 0.12 -11.36
C LYS A 37 -19.42 -0.06 -10.62
N LYS A 38 -18.30 0.01 -11.35
CA LYS A 38 -16.95 -0.11 -10.76
C LYS A 38 -16.67 1.00 -9.76
N TYR A 39 -17.10 2.22 -10.05
CA TYR A 39 -17.01 3.34 -9.10
C TYR A 39 -17.71 3.01 -7.78
N LEU A 40 -18.98 2.59 -7.83
CA LEU A 40 -19.76 2.27 -6.63
C LEU A 40 -19.16 1.09 -5.86
N GLU A 41 -18.66 0.05 -6.55
CA GLU A 41 -17.94 -1.06 -5.92
C GLU A 41 -16.67 -0.59 -5.20
N GLN A 42 -15.89 0.31 -5.81
CA GLN A 42 -14.70 0.89 -5.19
C GLN A 42 -15.05 1.75 -3.96
N GLN A 43 -16.08 2.60 -4.05
CA GLN A 43 -16.48 3.44 -2.90
C GLN A 43 -16.93 2.58 -1.73
N LYS A 44 -17.72 1.52 -1.98
CA LYS A 44 -18.09 0.54 -0.94
C LYS A 44 -16.87 -0.14 -0.32
N PHE A 45 -15.85 -0.44 -1.12
CA PHE A 45 -14.60 -0.99 -0.62
C PHE A 45 -13.83 0.01 0.24
N PHE A 46 -13.72 1.28 -0.16
CA PHE A 46 -13.09 2.33 0.65
C PHE A 46 -13.85 2.56 1.97
N ASP A 47 -15.18 2.57 1.94
CA ASP A 47 -15.98 2.69 3.16
C ASP A 47 -15.83 1.50 4.09
N PHE A 48 -15.64 0.30 3.55
CA PHE A 48 -15.27 -0.85 4.34
C PHE A 48 -13.89 -0.67 5.00
N LEU A 49 -12.88 -0.24 4.23
CA LEU A 49 -11.52 -0.03 4.74
C LEU A 49 -11.48 1.01 5.86
N ARG A 50 -12.21 2.13 5.71
CA ARG A 50 -12.32 3.18 6.73
C ARG A 50 -12.98 2.71 8.04
N LYS A 51 -13.69 1.59 8.03
CA LYS A 51 -14.27 0.98 9.24
C LYS A 51 -13.29 0.06 9.98
N ILE A 52 -12.11 -0.20 9.42
CA ILE A 52 -11.05 -0.92 10.11
C ILE A 52 -10.37 0.07 11.08
N PRO A 53 -10.16 -0.28 12.36
CA PRO A 53 -9.43 0.56 13.30
C PRO A 53 -8.07 1.00 12.74
N ASP A 54 -7.72 2.25 12.98
CA ASP A 54 -6.44 2.87 12.60
C ASP A 54 -6.09 2.76 11.11
N PHE A 55 -7.11 2.67 10.25
CA PHE A 55 -6.96 2.56 8.80
C PHE A 55 -7.30 3.87 8.07
N LYS A 56 -6.38 4.34 7.24
CA LYS A 56 -6.51 5.58 6.48
C LYS A 56 -6.49 5.30 4.98
N VAL A 57 -7.57 5.66 4.30
CA VAL A 57 -7.62 5.70 2.83
C VAL A 57 -7.16 7.07 2.37
N VAL A 58 -6.00 7.14 1.71
CA VAL A 58 -5.39 8.38 1.20
C VAL A 58 -5.73 8.51 -0.28
N LEU A 59 -6.63 9.44 -0.60
CA LEU A 59 -7.11 9.65 -1.97
C LEU A 59 -6.13 10.52 -2.77
N CYS A 60 -5.41 9.86 -3.68
CA CYS A 60 -4.49 10.45 -4.64
C CYS A 60 -5.24 10.97 -5.88
N ARG A 61 -4.52 11.63 -6.79
CA ARG A 61 -5.12 12.23 -7.98
C ARG A 61 -5.23 11.22 -9.12
N MET A 62 -6.42 11.11 -9.71
CA MET A 62 -6.60 10.40 -10.98
C MET A 62 -6.22 11.32 -12.15
N ARG A 63 -5.28 10.89 -13.00
CA ARG A 63 -4.91 11.61 -14.22
C ARG A 63 -5.43 10.86 -15.44
N LYS A 64 -6.40 11.46 -16.12
CA LYS A 64 -6.88 11.03 -17.44
C LYS A 64 -6.00 11.63 -18.53
N HIS A 65 -5.48 10.80 -19.42
CA HIS A 65 -4.75 11.25 -20.61
C HIS A 65 -5.02 10.32 -21.79
N LYS A 66 -4.70 10.78 -23.01
CA LYS A 66 -4.96 10.03 -24.24
C LYS A 66 -3.64 9.46 -24.78
N LYS A 67 -3.61 8.15 -25.05
CA LYS A 67 -2.48 7.45 -25.69
C LYS A 67 -3.05 6.51 -26.75
N ASP A 68 -2.54 6.61 -27.97
CA ASP A 68 -2.98 5.79 -29.12
C ASP A 68 -4.51 5.77 -29.31
N GLY A 69 -5.14 6.94 -29.20
CA GLY A 69 -6.58 7.08 -29.35
C GLY A 69 -7.42 6.67 -28.13
N LYS A 70 -6.83 5.99 -27.13
CA LYS A 70 -7.52 5.48 -25.94
C LYS A 70 -7.26 6.36 -24.72
N PHE A 71 -8.26 6.46 -23.84
CA PHE A 71 -8.07 7.09 -22.54
C PHE A 71 -7.38 6.12 -21.59
N ILE A 72 -6.27 6.57 -21.00
CA ILE A 72 -5.54 5.91 -19.92
C ILE A 72 -5.74 6.73 -18.65
N PHE A 73 -5.85 6.00 -17.53
CA PHE A 73 -6.11 6.53 -16.21
C PHE A 73 -4.98 6.09 -15.29
N ASP A 74 -4.15 7.03 -14.86
CA ASP A 74 -3.06 6.78 -13.92
C ASP A 74 -3.38 7.39 -12.56
N VAL A 75 -3.02 6.67 -11.51
CA VAL A 75 -2.90 7.26 -10.18
C VAL A 75 -1.63 8.13 -10.19
N LYS A 76 -1.74 9.33 -9.61
CA LYS A 76 -0.61 10.25 -9.43
C LYS A 76 -0.55 10.74 -8.00
N GLY A 77 0.67 10.75 -7.48
CA GLY A 77 0.98 11.23 -6.14
C GLY A 77 0.93 10.15 -5.06
N ASP A 78 0.47 8.94 -5.38
CA ASP A 78 0.54 7.76 -4.53
C ASP A 78 1.97 7.48 -4.05
N ASP A 79 2.94 7.46 -4.96
CA ASP A 79 4.34 7.24 -4.59
C ASP A 79 4.87 8.38 -3.70
N VAL A 80 4.49 9.62 -4.00
CA VAL A 80 4.91 10.79 -3.23
C VAL A 80 4.31 10.75 -1.83
N TYR A 81 3.01 10.49 -1.69
CA TYR A 81 2.37 10.37 -0.39
C TYR A 81 2.99 9.26 0.45
N LEU A 82 3.20 8.07 -0.14
CA LEU A 82 3.82 6.95 0.56
C LEU A 82 5.24 7.30 1.01
N ALA A 83 6.08 7.82 0.12
CA ALA A 83 7.46 8.18 0.44
C ALA A 83 7.54 9.26 1.52
N VAL A 84 6.66 10.28 1.45
CA VAL A 84 6.58 11.34 2.44
C VAL A 84 6.16 10.78 3.80
N ASP A 85 5.08 10.01 3.87
CA ASP A 85 4.57 9.45 5.14
C ASP A 85 5.57 8.47 5.78
N LEU A 86 6.30 7.70 4.96
CA LEU A 86 7.37 6.84 5.43
C LEU A 86 8.48 7.66 6.10
N VAL A 87 9.00 8.68 5.42
CA VAL A 87 10.13 9.47 5.92
C VAL A 87 9.72 10.40 7.07
N SER A 88 8.57 11.06 6.99
CA SER A 88 8.07 11.93 8.06
C SER A 88 7.74 11.12 9.30
N GLY A 89 7.05 9.98 9.16
CA GLY A 89 6.75 9.09 10.28
C GLY A 89 8.00 8.51 10.93
N ALA A 90 9.06 8.26 10.15
CA ALA A 90 10.36 7.88 10.70
C ALA A 90 10.97 9.02 11.53
N TYR A 91 10.97 10.24 10.99
CA TYR A 91 11.55 11.42 11.61
C TYR A 91 10.81 11.84 12.89
N GLU A 92 9.48 11.82 12.86
CA GLU A 92 8.60 12.12 13.99
C GLU A 92 8.49 10.97 14.99
N ASN A 93 9.23 9.87 14.76
CA ASN A 93 9.29 8.71 15.63
C ASN A 93 7.92 8.01 15.85
N LEU A 94 7.05 8.03 14.83
CA LEU A 94 5.68 7.46 14.91
C LEU A 94 5.65 5.93 14.86
N TYR A 95 6.73 5.30 14.39
CA TYR A 95 6.83 3.85 14.28
C TYR A 95 8.27 3.37 14.50
N ASN A 96 8.41 2.08 14.83
CA ASN A 96 9.70 1.39 14.88
C ASN A 96 9.93 0.50 13.65
N ILE A 97 8.84 -0.03 13.09
CA ILE A 97 8.83 -0.93 11.94
C ILE A 97 7.77 -0.42 10.95
N ALA A 98 8.16 -0.22 9.70
CA ALA A 98 7.24 -0.02 8.58
C ALA A 98 7.13 -1.29 7.75
N ILE A 99 5.92 -1.64 7.31
CA ILE A 99 5.70 -2.69 6.32
C ILE A 99 5.23 -2.00 5.04
N ILE A 100 6.06 -2.02 3.99
CA ILE A 100 5.71 -1.46 2.68
C ILE A 100 5.15 -2.57 1.79
N VAL A 101 3.90 -2.41 1.36
CA VAL A 101 3.25 -3.34 0.43
C VAL A 101 3.38 -2.77 -0.98
N SER A 102 4.54 -2.97 -1.61
CA SER A 102 4.83 -2.50 -2.96
C SER A 102 5.91 -3.34 -3.64
N GLY A 103 5.87 -3.35 -4.97
CA GLY A 103 6.93 -3.87 -5.83
C GLY A 103 7.86 -2.79 -6.41
N ASP A 104 7.51 -1.52 -6.19
CA ASP A 104 8.19 -0.37 -6.82
C ASP A 104 9.50 -0.02 -6.11
N GLU A 105 10.60 0.00 -6.87
CA GLU A 105 11.92 0.31 -6.38
C GLU A 105 12.20 1.80 -6.24
N ASP A 106 11.34 2.67 -6.77
CA ASP A 106 11.44 4.13 -6.59
C ASP A 106 11.32 4.54 -5.10
N PHE A 107 10.84 3.64 -4.24
CA PHE A 107 10.80 3.83 -2.79
C PHE A 107 12.15 3.62 -2.08
N VAL A 108 13.16 3.05 -2.74
CA VAL A 108 14.47 2.75 -2.12
C VAL A 108 15.09 3.97 -1.41
N PRO A 109 15.14 5.18 -1.99
CA PRO A 109 15.68 6.35 -1.29
C PRO A 109 14.92 6.68 0.01
N ALA A 110 13.59 6.57 0.01
CA ALA A 110 12.77 6.81 1.19
C ALA A 110 13.00 5.75 2.27
N ILE A 111 13.10 4.48 1.87
CA ILE A 111 13.40 3.34 2.74
C ILE A 111 14.75 3.52 3.42
N GLN A 112 15.80 3.82 2.65
CA GLN A 112 17.14 4.07 3.19
C GLN A 112 17.16 5.26 4.15
N LYS A 113 16.36 6.31 3.88
CA LYS A 113 16.26 7.45 4.80
C LYS A 113 15.59 7.06 6.11
N ALA A 114 14.51 6.27 6.09
CA ALA A 114 13.89 5.74 7.30
C ALA A 114 14.85 4.82 8.08
N GLN A 115 15.60 3.95 7.40
CA GLN A 115 16.60 3.08 8.01
C GLN A 115 17.73 3.88 8.67
N LYS A 116 18.22 4.95 8.04
CA LYS A 116 19.19 5.88 8.65
C LYS A 116 18.68 6.56 9.92
N LEU A 117 17.36 6.69 10.08
CA LEU A 117 16.70 7.18 11.29
C LEU A 117 16.43 6.07 12.32
N GLY A 118 17.02 4.89 12.14
CA GLY A 118 16.92 3.75 13.06
C GLY A 118 15.66 2.92 12.91
N LYS A 119 14.88 3.10 11.82
CA LYS A 119 13.67 2.32 11.57
C LYS A 119 13.96 1.03 10.82
N LYS A 120 13.19 -0.01 11.08
CA LYS A 120 13.20 -1.22 10.24
C LYS A 120 12.13 -1.12 9.16
N VAL A 121 12.45 -1.53 7.95
CA VAL A 121 11.49 -1.57 6.85
C VAL A 121 11.39 -3.00 6.33
N ILE A 122 10.16 -3.51 6.26
CA ILE A 122 9.85 -4.84 5.75
C ILE A 122 9.10 -4.70 4.42
N ASN A 123 9.58 -5.36 3.38
CA ASN A 123 8.89 -5.39 2.09
C ASN A 123 7.89 -6.56 2.02
N ALA A 124 6.62 -6.25 1.81
CA ALA A 124 5.57 -7.21 1.50
C ALA A 124 5.31 -7.16 -0.02
N TYR A 125 5.76 -8.15 -0.76
CA TYR A 125 5.71 -8.15 -2.22
C TYR A 125 4.71 -9.16 -2.79
N PHE A 126 4.21 -8.90 -3.99
CA PHE A 126 3.51 -9.87 -4.82
C PHE A 126 4.51 -10.51 -5.80
N LYS A 127 4.36 -11.81 -6.11
CA LYS A 127 5.25 -12.54 -7.03
C LYS A 127 5.31 -11.90 -8.42
N SER A 128 4.20 -11.32 -8.87
CA SER A 128 4.10 -10.71 -10.21
C SER A 128 4.78 -9.36 -10.34
N THR A 129 5.07 -8.67 -9.24
CA THR A 129 5.60 -7.29 -9.25
C THR A 129 6.84 -7.11 -8.37
N SER A 130 7.47 -8.19 -7.91
CA SER A 130 8.60 -8.09 -6.98
C SER A 130 9.86 -7.53 -7.64
N SER A 131 10.47 -6.49 -7.06
CA SER A 131 11.85 -6.07 -7.36
C SER A 131 12.84 -6.77 -6.43
N ASN A 132 13.84 -7.43 -7.02
CA ASN A 132 14.95 -8.01 -6.24
C ASN A 132 15.74 -6.92 -5.53
N TYR A 133 15.94 -5.76 -6.15
CA TYR A 133 16.69 -4.66 -5.55
C TYR A 133 15.97 -4.12 -4.30
N LEU A 134 14.66 -3.92 -4.39
CA LEU A 134 13.84 -3.51 -3.25
C LEU A 134 13.90 -4.54 -2.10
N LYS A 135 13.78 -5.83 -2.42
CA LYS A 135 13.84 -6.91 -1.42
C LYS A 135 15.17 -6.96 -0.67
N HIS A 136 16.29 -6.72 -1.35
CA HIS A 136 17.62 -6.69 -0.73
C HIS A 136 17.89 -5.40 0.04
N THR A 137 17.19 -4.31 -0.29
CA THR A 137 17.30 -3.03 0.43
C THR A 137 16.58 -3.09 1.78
N CYS A 138 15.41 -3.73 1.84
CA CYS A 138 14.64 -3.85 3.08
C CYS A 138 15.28 -4.85 4.07
N ASP A 139 15.05 -4.62 5.37
CA ASP A 139 15.56 -5.46 6.45
C ASP A 139 15.03 -6.90 6.39
N LYS A 140 13.80 -7.05 5.91
CA LYS A 140 13.14 -8.34 5.66
C LYS A 140 12.20 -8.21 4.46
N SER A 141 11.86 -9.34 3.86
CA SER A 141 10.79 -9.39 2.87
C SER A 141 9.95 -10.66 3.00
N PHE A 142 8.67 -10.58 2.64
CA PHE A 142 7.77 -11.73 2.57
C PHE A 142 6.79 -11.62 1.40
N CYS A 143 6.37 -12.77 0.91
CA CYS A 143 5.47 -12.89 -0.24
C CYS A 143 4.01 -12.82 0.22
N VAL A 144 3.28 -11.78 -0.21
CA VAL A 144 1.86 -11.57 0.10
C VAL A 144 1.00 -12.70 -0.45
N ASP A 145 1.30 -13.23 -1.64
CA ASP A 145 0.50 -14.31 -2.26
C ASP A 145 0.41 -15.56 -1.36
N ASN A 146 1.48 -15.87 -0.63
CA ASN A 146 1.50 -17.02 0.26
C ASN A 146 0.53 -16.80 1.44
N ILE A 147 0.56 -15.61 2.04
CA ILE A 147 -0.33 -15.20 3.13
C ILE A 147 -1.80 -15.18 2.67
N ILE A 148 -2.05 -14.70 1.45
CA ILE A 148 -3.41 -14.66 0.90
C ILE A 148 -3.97 -16.08 0.75
N ASN A 149 -3.15 -17.05 0.35
CA ASN A 149 -3.59 -18.43 0.22
C ASN A 149 -3.93 -19.04 1.59
N GLU A 150 -3.07 -18.84 2.60
CA GLU A 150 -3.30 -19.29 3.98
C GLU A 150 -4.57 -18.70 4.63
N ILE A 151 -4.97 -17.48 4.24
CA ILE A 151 -6.16 -16.79 4.79
C ILE A 151 -7.48 -17.30 4.16
N LYS A 152 -7.39 -17.86 2.96
CA LYS A 152 -8.53 -18.35 2.18
C LYS A 152 -8.84 -19.82 2.44
N GLU A 153 -7.86 -20.59 2.90
CA GLU A 153 -8.03 -21.91 3.51
C GLU A 153 -8.78 -21.80 4.85
#